data_AF-A0A0Q8R9Q3-F1
#
_entry.id   AF-A0A0Q8R9Q3-F1
#
_cell.length_a   1.000
_cell.length_b   1.000
_cell.length_c   1.000
_cell.angle_alpha   90.00
_cell.angle_beta   90.00
_cell.angle_gamma   90.00
#
_symmetry.space_group_name_H-M   'P 1'
#
loop_
_entity.id
_entity.type
_entity.pdbx_description
1 polymer ?
#
loop_
_entity_poly.entity_id
_entity_poly.type
_entity_poly.pdbx_seq_one_letter_code
_entity_poly.pdbx_strand_id
1 'polypeptide(L)'
;MCAAAIGAAPAPPTGGADPSRGEALLAKEIEMIRRGRRAEAERSFSRKLAAQRSPRARADLIGSFAVQLFLNAPELDDATSAEVLDHLERAVDAYRLVLGVDAPEVATALVRRAEVERLLHPADPAPWTDMAYEQAYRIRFQRFGGSSPITLSTLIPMAGLRALPSRTKGDPAEIEAAAALLRQVVESAGASTEDEDHQLRAEAQEALERLDAAYGEGQPGGRRPQIMTAGIAQQCAATDLHDAIIFSGEPAALQTLRDRFQKAKLSLMPCGSMLVFPIGGGVDPTPVLDLLTEISAGRMKGVRMGLGDDGDASAASPPGAGVPTPDGP
;
A
#
# COMPACT_ATOMS: atom_id res chain seq x y z
N MET A 1 19.77 14.57 24.46
CA MET A 1 18.74 15.62 24.40
C MET A 1 18.59 16.05 22.94
N CYS A 2 17.64 15.45 22.23
CA CYS A 2 17.11 15.96 20.96
C CYS A 2 15.60 15.72 21.03
N ALA A 3 14.87 16.80 21.29
CA ALA A 3 13.42 16.84 21.18
C ALA A 3 13.08 16.87 19.68
N ALA A 4 12.51 15.78 19.17
CA ALA A 4 11.88 15.80 17.87
C ALA A 4 10.52 16.48 18.01
N ALA A 5 10.31 17.50 17.18
CA ALA A 5 9.11 18.31 17.16
C ALA A 5 7.87 17.44 16.91
N ILE A 6 6.85 17.66 17.73
CA ILE A 6 5.49 17.15 17.53
C ILE A 6 4.93 17.91 16.34
N GLY A 7 5.18 17.38 15.13
CA GLY A 7 4.52 17.81 13.90
C GLY A 7 3.08 17.31 13.91
N ALA A 8 2.17 18.20 13.51
CA ALA A 8 0.75 18.02 13.19
C ALA A 8 0.12 16.65 13.48
N ALA A 9 -0.92 16.65 14.32
CA ALA A 9 -1.78 15.49 14.54
C ALA A 9 -2.16 14.84 13.19
N PRO A 10 -1.94 13.53 13.03
CA PRO A 10 -2.26 12.83 11.78
C PRO A 10 -3.76 12.90 11.52
N ALA A 11 -4.12 13.16 10.26
CA ALA A 11 -5.51 13.21 9.83
C ALA A 11 -6.24 11.89 10.17
N PRO A 12 -7.50 11.94 10.62
CA PRO A 12 -8.26 10.75 10.95
C PRO A 12 -8.51 9.89 9.70
N PRO A 13 -8.60 8.56 9.83
CA PRO A 13 -8.73 7.66 8.69
C PRO A 13 -10.03 7.91 7.92
N THR A 14 -9.89 8.33 6.67
CA THR A 14 -10.95 8.37 5.65
C THR A 14 -11.30 6.94 5.24
N GLY A 15 -12.15 6.30 6.04
CA GLY A 15 -12.59 4.94 5.77
C GLY A 15 -13.81 4.54 6.58
N GLY A 16 -14.97 4.58 5.94
CA GLY A 16 -16.09 3.65 6.16
C GLY A 16 -17.14 3.96 7.23
N ALA A 17 -16.97 4.97 8.09
CA ALA A 17 -18.05 5.48 8.94
C ALA A 17 -17.88 6.98 9.10
N ASP A 18 -18.91 7.75 8.74
CA ASP A 18 -18.95 9.20 8.86
C ASP A 18 -18.51 9.63 10.28
N PRO A 19 -17.28 10.15 10.47
CA PRO A 19 -16.74 10.54 11.77
C PRO A 19 -17.69 11.52 12.48
N SER A 20 -18.34 12.36 11.67
CA SER A 20 -19.32 13.37 12.05
C SER A 20 -20.52 12.78 12.81
N ARG A 21 -20.93 11.55 12.48
CA ARG A 21 -22.07 10.88 13.14
C ARG A 21 -21.72 10.35 14.53
N GLY A 22 -20.50 9.82 14.68
CA GLY A 22 -19.98 9.37 15.98
C GLY A 22 -19.74 10.56 16.92
N GLU A 23 -19.20 11.65 16.39
CA GLU A 23 -18.98 12.91 17.13
C GLU A 23 -20.28 13.52 17.64
N ALA A 24 -21.31 13.60 16.79
CA ALA A 24 -22.61 14.13 17.21
C ALA A 24 -23.23 13.31 18.35
N LEU A 25 -23.09 11.98 18.32
CA LEU A 25 -23.62 11.10 19.36
C LEU A 25 -22.84 11.16 20.68
N LEU A 26 -21.57 11.55 20.64
CA LEU A 26 -20.65 11.58 21.78
C LEU A 26 -20.23 12.98 22.21
N ALA A 27 -20.86 14.05 21.70
CA ALA A 27 -20.46 15.43 21.96
C ALA A 27 -20.26 15.75 23.45
N LYS A 28 -21.13 15.23 24.30
CA LYS A 28 -21.03 15.38 25.76
C LYS A 28 -19.80 14.66 26.32
N GLU A 29 -19.57 13.42 25.91
CA GLU A 29 -18.42 12.61 26.33
C GLU A 29 -17.11 13.21 25.83
N ILE A 30 -17.06 13.71 24.60
CA ILE A 30 -15.91 14.41 24.02
C ILE A 30 -15.53 15.62 24.90
N GLU A 31 -16.51 16.45 25.28
CA GLU A 31 -16.25 17.59 26.15
C GLU A 31 -15.73 17.17 27.54
N MET A 32 -16.21 16.05 28.07
CA MET A 32 -15.70 15.49 29.32
C MET A 32 -14.26 14.99 29.18
N ILE A 33 -13.94 14.31 28.09
CA ILE A 33 -12.61 13.81 27.76
C ILE A 33 -11.63 14.99 27.68
N ARG A 34 -11.96 16.05 26.93
CA ARG A 34 -11.11 17.25 26.78
C ARG A 34 -10.77 17.94 28.09
N ARG A 35 -11.69 17.91 29.06
CA ARG A 35 -11.50 18.47 30.41
C ARG A 35 -10.78 17.52 31.37
N GLY A 36 -10.28 16.38 30.89
CA GLY A 36 -9.62 15.37 31.72
C GLY A 36 -10.58 14.56 32.60
N ARG A 37 -11.91 14.70 32.43
CA ARG A 37 -12.91 13.99 33.24
C ARG A 37 -13.21 12.60 32.66
N ARG A 38 -12.17 11.80 32.42
CA ARG A 38 -12.24 10.49 31.75
C ARG A 38 -13.23 9.54 32.42
N ALA A 39 -13.16 9.39 33.75
CA ALA A 39 -14.07 8.53 34.51
C ALA A 39 -15.56 8.97 34.45
N GLU A 40 -15.84 10.25 34.22
CA GLU A 40 -17.21 10.71 33.98
C GLU A 40 -17.68 10.42 32.56
N ALA A 41 -16.77 10.59 31.58
CA ALA A 41 -17.01 10.23 30.19
C ALA A 41 -17.34 8.75 30.07
N GLU A 42 -16.55 7.88 30.70
CA GLU A 42 -16.74 6.43 30.64
C GLU A 42 -18.07 5.99 31.27
N ARG A 43 -18.43 6.56 32.42
CA ARG A 43 -19.74 6.29 33.04
C ARG A 43 -20.90 6.76 32.16
N SER A 44 -20.74 7.87 31.44
CA SER A 44 -21.75 8.38 30.52
C SER A 44 -21.88 7.51 29.27
N PHE A 45 -20.74 7.15 28.66
CA PHE A 45 -20.64 6.22 27.55
C PHE A 45 -21.26 4.86 27.90
N SER A 46 -20.90 4.28 29.05
CA SER A 46 -21.47 3.01 29.55
C SER A 46 -23.00 3.05 29.64
N ARG A 47 -23.60 4.15 30.12
CA ARG A 47 -25.06 4.32 30.13
C ARG A 47 -25.65 4.39 28.73
N LYS A 48 -25.03 5.13 27.81
CA LYS A 48 -25.46 5.19 26.40
C LYS A 48 -25.37 3.83 25.73
N LEU A 49 -24.29 3.10 25.95
CA LEU A 49 -24.08 1.76 25.43
C LEU A 49 -25.14 0.78 25.95
N ALA A 50 -25.48 0.85 27.25
CA ALA A 50 -26.53 0.03 27.85
C ALA A 50 -27.93 0.34 27.28
N ALA A 51 -28.22 1.61 26.99
CA ALA A 51 -29.48 2.03 26.37
C ALA A 51 -29.59 1.63 24.89
N GLN A 52 -28.46 1.35 24.22
CA GLN A 52 -28.46 1.03 22.80
C GLN A 52 -28.88 -0.41 22.53
N ARG A 53 -30.00 -0.55 21.80
CA ARG A 53 -30.62 -1.85 21.50
C ARG A 53 -30.05 -2.54 20.27
N SER A 54 -29.64 -1.77 19.25
CA SER A 54 -29.09 -2.36 18.02
C SER A 54 -27.66 -2.84 18.25
N PRO A 55 -27.35 -4.14 18.03
CA PRO A 55 -26.00 -4.67 18.20
C PRO A 55 -24.96 -3.96 17.31
N ARG A 56 -25.32 -3.67 16.06
CA ARG A 56 -24.44 -2.93 15.14
C ARG A 56 -24.14 -1.53 15.65
N ALA A 57 -25.17 -0.81 16.08
CA ALA A 57 -24.97 0.54 16.58
C ALA A 57 -24.26 0.59 17.94
N ARG A 58 -24.29 -0.50 18.73
CA ARG A 58 -23.41 -0.65 19.89
C ARG A 58 -21.95 -0.77 19.46
N ALA A 59 -21.65 -1.57 18.43
CA ALA A 59 -20.29 -1.68 17.88
C ALA A 59 -19.79 -0.33 17.35
N ASP A 60 -20.63 0.38 16.58
CA ASP A 60 -20.33 1.74 16.10
C ASP A 60 -20.01 2.69 17.27
N LEU A 61 -20.84 2.68 18.31
CA LEU A 61 -20.67 3.56 19.48
C LEU A 61 -19.37 3.25 20.24
N ILE A 62 -19.01 1.98 20.41
CA ILE A 62 -17.74 1.58 21.05
C ILE A 62 -16.55 2.08 20.24
N GLY A 63 -16.54 1.83 18.93
CA GLY A 63 -15.46 2.27 18.05
C GLY A 63 -15.33 3.79 18.01
N SER A 64 -16.44 4.53 17.93
CA SER A 64 -16.42 5.98 17.98
C SER A 64 -15.91 6.53 19.31
N PHE A 65 -16.31 5.94 20.43
CA PHE A 65 -15.82 6.39 21.74
C PHE A 65 -14.31 6.22 21.87
N ALA A 66 -13.78 5.07 21.44
CA ALA A 66 -12.35 4.80 21.48
C ALA A 66 -11.53 5.82 20.66
N VAL A 67 -11.98 6.10 19.43
CA VAL A 67 -11.33 7.11 18.57
C VAL A 67 -11.41 8.50 19.20
N GLN A 68 -12.56 8.86 19.78
CA GLN A 68 -12.70 10.17 20.42
C GLN A 68 -11.87 10.28 21.70
N LEU A 69 -11.70 9.20 22.46
CA LEU A 69 -10.79 9.14 23.60
C LEU A 69 -9.34 9.37 23.13
N PHE A 70 -8.90 8.66 22.10
CA PHE A 70 -7.57 8.83 21.51
C PHE A 70 -7.30 10.27 21.04
N LEU A 71 -8.25 10.87 20.32
CA LEU A 71 -8.06 12.19 19.71
C LEU A 71 -8.16 13.37 20.69
N ASN A 72 -8.92 13.23 21.78
CA ASN A 72 -9.28 14.36 22.64
C ASN A 72 -8.77 14.25 24.07
N ALA A 73 -8.17 13.13 24.48
CA ALA A 73 -7.58 13.02 25.81
C ALA A 73 -6.45 14.06 25.95
N PRO A 74 -6.40 14.82 27.07
CA PRO A 74 -5.34 15.81 27.28
C PRO A 74 -3.97 15.15 27.45
N GLU A 75 -3.94 13.90 27.88
CA GLU A 75 -2.75 13.07 28.04
C GLU A 75 -3.08 11.63 27.68
N LEU A 76 -2.22 11.01 26.87
CA LEU A 76 -2.24 9.59 26.50
C LEU A 76 -1.15 8.86 27.29
N ASP A 77 -1.37 8.72 28.60
CA ASP A 77 -0.56 7.85 29.46
C ASP A 77 -0.77 6.36 29.09
N ASP A 78 0.07 5.46 29.61
CA ASP A 78 0.00 4.03 29.30
C ASP A 78 -1.38 3.43 29.62
N ALA A 79 -2.02 3.90 30.70
CA ALA A 79 -3.34 3.42 31.12
C ALA A 79 -4.43 3.83 30.13
N THR A 80 -4.42 5.09 29.67
CA THR A 80 -5.37 5.64 28.71
C THR A 80 -5.16 5.01 27.34
N SER A 81 -3.90 4.81 26.94
CA SER A 81 -3.52 4.13 25.71
C SER A 81 -4.04 2.69 25.69
N ALA A 82 -3.89 1.96 26.80
CA ALA A 82 -4.45 0.62 26.96
C ALA A 82 -6.00 0.62 26.90
N GLU A 83 -6.66 1.58 27.53
CA GLU A 83 -8.13 1.74 27.48
C GLU A 83 -8.65 1.98 26.06
N VAL A 84 -7.98 2.86 25.30
CA VAL A 84 -8.30 3.10 23.88
C VAL A 84 -8.22 1.79 23.07
N LEU A 85 -7.13 1.05 23.23
CA LEU A 85 -6.90 -0.19 22.48
C LEU A 85 -7.89 -1.30 22.87
N ASP A 86 -8.25 -1.41 24.16
CA ASP A 86 -9.32 -2.33 24.63
C ASP A 86 -10.66 -2.01 23.97
N HIS A 87 -11.06 -0.73 23.95
CA HIS A 87 -12.31 -0.36 23.29
C HIS A 87 -12.29 -0.65 21.78
N LEU A 88 -11.17 -0.42 21.09
CA LEU A 88 -11.05 -0.74 19.67
C LEU A 88 -11.11 -2.25 19.42
N GLU A 89 -10.50 -3.07 20.27
CA GLU A 89 -10.63 -4.53 20.22
C GLU A 89 -12.08 -4.99 20.43
N ARG A 90 -12.75 -4.44 21.46
CA ARG A 90 -14.17 -4.73 21.72
C ARG A 90 -15.07 -4.31 20.55
N ALA A 91 -14.73 -3.24 19.83
CA ALA A 91 -15.44 -2.84 18.62
C ALA A 91 -15.25 -3.87 17.49
N VAL A 92 -14.02 -4.32 17.26
CA VAL A 92 -13.71 -5.38 16.29
C VAL A 92 -14.50 -6.65 16.59
N ASP A 93 -14.49 -7.11 17.84
CA ASP A 93 -15.19 -8.32 18.25
C ASP A 93 -16.72 -8.17 18.15
N ALA A 94 -17.25 -7.00 18.50
CA ALA A 94 -18.66 -6.70 18.32
C ALA A 94 -19.07 -6.74 16.84
N TYR A 95 -18.26 -6.19 15.92
CA TYR A 95 -18.54 -6.28 14.49
C TYR A 95 -18.45 -7.72 13.97
N ARG A 96 -17.45 -8.49 14.40
CA ARG A 96 -17.32 -9.91 14.02
C ARG A 96 -18.54 -10.71 14.46
N LEU A 97 -19.03 -10.48 15.67
CA LEU A 97 -20.19 -11.17 16.22
C LEU A 97 -21.48 -10.83 15.46
N VAL A 98 -21.66 -9.56 15.07
CA VAL A 98 -22.92 -9.06 14.49
C VAL A 98 -22.97 -9.23 12.97
N LEU A 99 -21.85 -9.09 12.27
CA LEU A 99 -21.78 -9.03 10.80
C LEU A 99 -21.03 -10.21 10.18
N GLY A 100 -20.30 -10.98 10.99
CA GLY A 100 -19.40 -12.03 10.51
C GLY A 100 -17.96 -11.56 10.33
N VAL A 101 -17.03 -12.50 10.30
CA VAL A 101 -15.57 -12.24 10.35
C VAL A 101 -15.00 -11.59 9.10
N ASP A 102 -15.67 -11.72 7.95
CA ASP A 102 -15.22 -11.18 6.66
C ASP A 102 -16.06 -9.97 6.21
N ALA A 103 -16.77 -9.31 7.13
CA ALA A 103 -17.52 -8.09 6.82
C ALA A 103 -16.57 -6.88 6.63
N PRO A 104 -16.83 -5.97 5.67
CA PRO A 104 -15.99 -4.78 5.45
C PRO A 104 -15.84 -3.87 6.68
N GLU A 105 -16.84 -3.83 7.55
CA GLU A 105 -16.81 -3.08 8.80
C GLU A 105 -15.77 -3.66 9.78
N VAL A 106 -15.58 -4.99 9.77
CA VAL A 106 -14.50 -5.63 10.54
C VAL A 106 -13.14 -5.18 10.01
N ALA A 107 -12.95 -5.11 8.69
CA ALA A 107 -11.71 -4.61 8.10
C ALA A 107 -11.42 -3.15 8.51
N THR A 108 -12.44 -2.29 8.48
CA THR A 108 -12.31 -0.90 8.94
C THR A 108 -11.97 -0.81 10.43
N ALA A 109 -12.61 -1.61 11.28
CA ALA A 109 -12.32 -1.64 12.72
C ALA A 109 -10.90 -2.16 13.00
N LEU A 110 -10.45 -3.19 12.27
CA LEU A 110 -9.09 -3.72 12.35
C LEU A 110 -8.04 -2.67 11.98
N VAL A 111 -8.23 -1.98 10.85
CA VAL A 111 -7.32 -0.89 10.43
C VAL A 111 -7.27 0.21 11.48
N ARG A 112 -8.43 0.63 12.02
CA ARG A 112 -8.46 1.67 13.07
C ARG A 112 -7.68 1.25 14.31
N ARG A 113 -7.86 0.02 14.78
CA ARG A 113 -7.11 -0.51 15.94
C ARG A 113 -5.61 -0.55 15.66
N ALA A 114 -5.22 -1.09 14.50
CA ALA A 114 -3.83 -1.21 14.10
C ALA A 114 -3.16 0.16 13.93
N GLU A 115 -3.88 1.14 13.40
CA GLU A 115 -3.35 2.48 13.20
C GLU A 115 -3.14 3.22 14.53
N VAL A 116 -4.08 3.10 15.47
CA VAL A 116 -3.89 3.67 16.80
C VAL A 116 -2.69 3.05 17.51
N GLU A 117 -2.51 1.73 17.43
CA GLU A 117 -1.31 1.07 17.98
C GLU A 117 -0.01 1.57 17.33
N ARG A 118 0.00 1.75 16.01
CA ARG A 118 1.14 2.31 15.28
C ARG A 118 1.47 3.74 15.71
N LEU A 119 0.45 4.55 16.01
CA LEU A 119 0.63 5.93 16.45
C LEU A 119 1.09 6.02 17.91
N LEU A 120 0.62 5.11 18.77
CA LEU A 120 1.04 5.03 20.18
C LEU A 120 2.47 4.48 20.31
N HIS A 121 2.85 3.52 19.46
CA HIS A 121 4.12 2.81 19.55
C HIS A 121 4.89 2.85 18.20
N PRO A 122 5.27 4.03 17.68
CA PRO A 122 5.74 4.18 16.29
C PRO A 122 7.04 3.43 15.96
N ALA A 123 7.89 3.14 16.95
CA ALA A 123 9.14 2.41 16.74
C ALA A 123 8.96 0.88 16.74
N ASP A 124 8.04 0.38 17.57
CA ASP A 124 7.79 -1.05 17.73
C ASP A 124 6.33 -1.32 18.11
N PRO A 125 5.40 -1.19 17.13
CA PRO A 125 4.00 -1.53 17.35
C PRO A 125 3.86 -3.02 17.64
N ALA A 126 2.88 -3.40 18.46
CA ALA A 126 2.66 -4.79 18.83
C ALA A 126 2.48 -5.73 17.61
N PRO A 127 2.96 -6.99 17.66
CA PRO A 127 2.89 -7.94 16.53
C PRO A 127 1.49 -8.26 15.97
N TRP A 128 0.44 -8.07 16.76
CA TRP A 128 -0.93 -8.26 16.27
C TRP A 128 -1.34 -7.20 15.24
N THR A 129 -0.64 -6.06 15.18
CA THR A 129 -0.86 -4.97 14.21
C THR A 129 -0.69 -5.47 12.77
N ASP A 130 0.35 -6.28 12.53
CA ASP A 130 0.64 -6.89 11.22
C ASP A 130 -0.53 -7.77 10.79
N MET A 131 -0.99 -8.65 11.68
CA MET A 131 -2.11 -9.55 11.43
C MET A 131 -3.41 -8.79 11.18
N ALA A 132 -3.65 -7.69 11.91
CA ALA A 132 -4.84 -6.87 11.75
C ALA A 132 -4.90 -6.21 10.37
N TYR A 133 -3.78 -5.65 9.91
CA TYR A 133 -3.67 -5.09 8.57
C TYR A 133 -3.80 -6.14 7.46
N GLU A 134 -3.13 -7.28 7.61
CA GLU A 134 -3.24 -8.40 6.65
C GLU A 134 -4.67 -8.93 6.55
N GLN A 135 -5.35 -9.11 7.68
CA GLN A 135 -6.75 -9.52 7.69
C GLN A 135 -7.65 -8.46 7.05
N ALA A 136 -7.45 -7.18 7.35
CA ALA A 136 -8.22 -6.11 6.74
C ALA A 136 -8.02 -6.04 5.22
N TYR A 137 -6.77 -6.16 4.75
CA TYR A 137 -6.44 -6.21 3.33
C TYR A 137 -7.14 -7.40 2.66
N ARG A 138 -7.07 -8.60 3.25
CA ARG A 138 -7.74 -9.80 2.72
C ARG A 138 -9.25 -9.58 2.55
N ILE A 139 -9.91 -9.04 3.58
CA ILE A 139 -11.36 -8.78 3.54
C ILE A 139 -11.69 -7.76 2.43
N ARG A 140 -10.93 -6.66 2.36
CA ARG A 140 -11.14 -5.61 1.36
C ARG A 140 -10.88 -6.12 -0.05
N PHE A 141 -9.81 -6.88 -0.25
CA PHE A 141 -9.49 -7.51 -1.52
C PHE A 141 -10.61 -8.45 -2.01
N GLN A 142 -11.12 -9.32 -1.13
CA GLN A 142 -12.21 -10.24 -1.48
C GLN A 142 -13.52 -9.50 -1.81
N ARG A 143 -13.78 -8.36 -1.14
CA ARG A 143 -15.04 -7.63 -1.31
C ARG A 143 -15.01 -6.63 -2.46
N PHE A 144 -13.91 -5.90 -2.62
CA PHE A 144 -13.80 -4.74 -3.49
C PHE A 144 -12.76 -4.91 -4.62
N GLY A 145 -11.94 -5.96 -4.56
CA GLY A 145 -10.87 -6.20 -5.53
C GLY A 145 -9.56 -5.48 -5.18
N GLY A 146 -8.50 -5.86 -5.90
CA GLY A 146 -7.13 -5.39 -5.64
C GLY A 146 -6.84 -3.95 -6.08
N SER A 147 -7.64 -3.39 -7.00
CA SER A 147 -7.48 -2.03 -7.52
C SER A 147 -8.39 -1.01 -6.84
N SER A 148 -9.23 -1.43 -5.89
CA SER A 148 -10.13 -0.50 -5.20
C SER A 148 -9.35 0.44 -4.27
N PRO A 149 -9.68 1.75 -4.23
CA PRO A 149 -9.00 2.72 -3.36
C PRO A 149 -8.94 2.27 -1.89
N ILE A 150 -10.03 1.69 -1.36
CA ILE A 150 -10.08 1.21 0.03
C ILE A 150 -9.15 0.00 0.28
N THR A 151 -8.93 -0.84 -0.74
CA THR A 151 -7.99 -1.97 -0.66
C THR A 151 -6.56 -1.43 -0.72
N LEU A 152 -6.27 -0.55 -1.68
CA LEU A 152 -4.95 0.04 -1.88
C LEU A 152 -4.50 0.89 -0.69
N SER A 153 -5.40 1.67 -0.08
CA SER A 153 -5.08 2.48 1.11
C SER A 153 -4.63 1.65 2.31
N THR A 154 -4.93 0.34 2.34
CA THR A 154 -4.44 -0.56 3.39
C THR A 154 -2.96 -0.90 3.22
N LEU A 155 -2.46 -0.88 1.97
CA LEU A 155 -1.09 -1.29 1.65
C LEU A 155 -0.04 -0.26 2.11
N ILE A 156 -0.38 1.03 2.14
CA ILE A 156 0.52 2.10 2.57
C ILE A 156 0.97 1.93 4.03
N PRO A 157 0.06 1.86 5.02
CA PRO A 157 0.46 1.64 6.42
C PRO A 157 1.06 0.25 6.64
N MET A 158 0.65 -0.78 5.87
CA MET A 158 1.29 -2.10 5.88
C MET A 158 2.76 -2.04 5.49
N ALA A 159 3.08 -1.31 4.42
CA ALA A 159 4.45 -1.12 3.97
C ALA A 159 5.26 -0.38 5.03
N GLY A 160 4.71 0.70 5.59
CA GLY A 160 5.36 1.45 6.67
C GLY A 160 5.68 0.57 7.88
N LEU A 161 4.75 -0.28 8.31
CA LEU A 161 4.94 -1.21 9.42
C LEU A 161 6.00 -2.27 9.12
N ARG A 162 5.96 -2.89 7.92
CA ARG A 162 6.91 -3.93 7.51
C ARG A 162 8.33 -3.40 7.34
N ALA A 163 8.48 -2.13 6.98
CA ALA A 163 9.77 -1.48 6.84
C ALA A 163 10.41 -1.02 8.16
N LEU A 164 9.72 -1.16 9.30
CA LEU A 164 10.28 -0.75 10.59
C LEU A 164 11.54 -1.56 10.94
N PRO A 165 12.55 -0.94 11.58
CA PRO A 165 13.73 -1.65 12.05
C PRO A 165 13.42 -2.82 12.99
N SER A 166 12.36 -2.73 13.78
CA SER A 166 11.87 -3.80 14.66
C SER A 166 11.46 -5.06 13.89
N ARG A 167 11.07 -4.92 12.61
CA ARG A 167 10.60 -6.01 11.76
C ARG A 167 11.66 -6.49 10.80
N THR A 168 12.32 -5.55 10.12
CA THR A 168 13.35 -5.87 9.12
C THR A 168 14.67 -6.29 9.75
N LYS A 169 15.01 -5.77 10.94
CA LYS A 169 16.35 -5.91 11.54
C LYS A 169 17.48 -5.53 10.57
N GLY A 170 17.20 -4.63 9.63
CA GLY A 170 18.12 -4.23 8.56
C GLY A 170 18.20 -5.19 7.38
N ASP A 171 17.34 -6.20 7.27
CA ASP A 171 17.27 -7.09 6.11
C ASP A 171 16.83 -6.31 4.86
N PRO A 172 17.70 -6.18 3.84
CA PRO A 172 17.37 -5.47 2.61
C PRO A 172 16.22 -6.11 1.83
N ALA A 173 16.02 -7.42 1.94
CA ALA A 173 14.93 -8.11 1.26
C ALA A 173 13.56 -7.76 1.86
N GLU A 174 13.49 -7.61 3.18
CA GLU A 174 12.26 -7.22 3.88
C GLU A 174 11.92 -5.74 3.62
N ILE A 175 12.94 -4.87 3.58
CA ILE A 175 12.77 -3.46 3.19
C ILE A 175 12.26 -3.36 1.75
N GLU A 176 12.81 -4.15 0.84
CA GLU A 176 12.36 -4.21 -0.56
C GLU A 176 10.93 -4.75 -0.68
N ALA A 177 10.57 -5.76 0.12
CA ALA A 177 9.21 -6.30 0.15
C ALA A 177 8.19 -5.24 0.61
N ALA A 178 8.56 -4.38 1.56
CA ALA A 178 7.75 -3.23 1.95
C ALA A 178 7.63 -2.19 0.82
N ALA A 179 8.73 -1.85 0.15
CA ALA A 179 8.72 -0.94 -0.99
C ALA A 179 7.87 -1.47 -2.16
N ALA A 180 7.86 -2.79 -2.39
CA ALA A 180 7.02 -3.42 -3.41
C ALA A 180 5.52 -3.20 -3.17
N LEU A 181 5.06 -3.18 -1.91
CA LEU A 181 3.66 -2.87 -1.58
C LEU A 181 3.29 -1.43 -1.98
N LEU A 182 4.19 -0.47 -1.77
CA LEU A 182 3.97 0.92 -2.16
C LEU A 182 3.97 1.08 -3.69
N ARG A 183 4.86 0.39 -4.39
CA ARG A 183 4.87 0.35 -5.87
C ARG A 183 3.57 -0.22 -6.42
N GLN A 184 3.04 -1.27 -5.80
CA GLN A 184 1.73 -1.81 -6.16
C GLN A 184 0.62 -0.75 -6.05
N VAL A 185 0.65 0.12 -5.04
CA VAL A 185 -0.32 1.23 -4.92
C VAL A 185 -0.14 2.24 -6.04
N VAL A 186 1.10 2.66 -6.32
CA VAL A 186 1.39 3.63 -7.39
C VAL A 186 0.92 3.13 -8.75
N GLU A 187 1.21 1.87 -9.07
CA GLU A 187 0.83 1.22 -10.33
C GLU A 187 -0.68 1.05 -10.44
N SER A 188 -1.33 0.53 -9.39
CA SER A 188 -2.77 0.25 -9.41
C SER A 188 -3.62 1.52 -9.42
N ALA A 189 -3.21 2.56 -8.68
CA ALA A 189 -3.86 3.86 -8.70
C ALA A 189 -3.55 4.63 -10.00
N GLY A 190 -2.41 4.36 -10.65
CA GLY A 190 -1.97 4.99 -11.90
C GLY A 190 -2.93 4.87 -13.09
N ALA A 191 -3.79 3.85 -13.11
CA ALA A 191 -4.74 3.61 -14.20
C ALA A 191 -6.01 4.48 -14.10
N SER A 192 -6.22 5.17 -12.98
CA SER A 192 -7.44 5.93 -12.68
C SER A 192 -7.20 7.44 -12.68
N THR A 193 -8.24 8.17 -13.09
CA THR A 193 -8.28 9.64 -13.10
C THR A 193 -9.09 10.23 -11.94
N GLU A 194 -9.53 9.38 -10.99
CA GLU A 194 -10.29 9.83 -9.82
C GLU A 194 -9.37 10.52 -8.80
N ASP A 195 -9.86 11.60 -8.17
CA ASP A 195 -9.09 12.40 -7.21
C ASP A 195 -8.56 11.56 -6.03
N GLU A 196 -9.33 10.58 -5.57
CA GLU A 196 -8.94 9.66 -4.50
C GLU A 196 -7.72 8.81 -4.89
N ASP A 197 -7.67 8.32 -6.14
CA ASP A 197 -6.53 7.55 -6.65
C ASP A 197 -5.30 8.43 -6.87
N HIS A 198 -5.49 9.69 -7.28
CA HIS A 198 -4.40 10.66 -7.32
C HIS A 198 -3.78 10.89 -5.94
N GLN A 199 -4.61 11.01 -4.90
CA GLN A 199 -4.14 11.18 -3.53
C GLN A 199 -3.40 9.94 -3.03
N LEU A 200 -3.95 8.74 -3.24
CA LEU A 200 -3.29 7.49 -2.84
C LEU A 200 -1.94 7.29 -3.52
N ARG A 201 -1.85 7.65 -4.81
CA ARG A 201 -0.59 7.60 -5.56
C ARG A 201 0.46 8.53 -4.96
N ALA A 202 0.07 9.76 -4.65
CA ALA A 202 0.97 10.75 -4.04
C ALA A 202 1.46 10.29 -2.66
N GLU A 203 0.56 9.76 -1.82
CA GLU A 203 0.91 9.25 -0.49
C GLU A 203 1.87 8.04 -0.57
N ALA A 204 1.63 7.11 -1.51
CA ALA A 204 2.52 5.98 -1.73
C ALA A 204 3.91 6.40 -2.27
N GLN A 205 3.97 7.42 -3.11
CA GLN A 205 5.23 8.01 -3.59
C GLN A 205 6.02 8.65 -2.45
N GLU A 206 5.37 9.47 -1.62
CA GLU A 206 6.00 10.07 -0.44
C GLU A 206 6.51 8.99 0.53
N ALA A 207 5.76 7.90 0.70
CA ALA A 207 6.21 6.77 1.51
C ALA A 207 7.44 6.06 0.91
N LEU A 208 7.52 5.91 -0.41
CA LEU A 208 8.69 5.35 -1.10
C LEU A 208 9.92 6.24 -0.92
N GLU A 209 9.76 7.55 -1.08
CA GLU A 209 10.84 8.52 -0.87
C GLU A 209 11.36 8.49 0.58
N ARG A 210 10.46 8.37 1.56
CA ARG A 210 10.85 8.19 2.97
C ARG A 210 11.63 6.90 3.21
N LEU A 211 11.25 5.79 2.56
CA LEU A 211 12.00 4.53 2.65
C LEU A 211 13.38 4.66 2.00
N ASP A 212 13.47 5.28 0.82
CA ASP A 212 14.73 5.51 0.13
C ASP A 212 15.66 6.44 0.93
N ALA A 213 15.12 7.51 1.52
CA ALA A 213 15.90 8.37 2.41
C ALA A 213 16.41 7.63 3.66
N ALA A 214 15.63 6.68 4.20
CA ALA A 214 16.01 5.91 5.38
C ALA A 214 17.01 4.79 5.09
N TYR A 215 16.97 4.18 3.89
CA TYR A 215 17.68 2.93 3.61
C TYR A 215 18.49 2.92 2.29
N GLY A 216 18.33 3.91 1.42
CA GLY A 216 18.88 3.98 0.06
C GLY A 216 20.40 4.19 -0.01
N GLU A 217 21.01 4.84 0.98
CA GLU A 217 22.48 4.97 1.03
C GLU A 217 23.18 3.63 1.37
N GLY A 218 22.43 2.66 1.92
CA GLY A 218 22.91 1.38 2.42
C GLY A 218 23.52 1.49 3.81
N GLN A 219 23.25 0.53 4.70
CA GLN A 219 23.97 0.41 5.97
C GLN A 219 25.46 0.16 5.70
N PRO A 220 26.39 0.72 6.51
CA PRO A 220 27.81 0.48 6.38
C PRO A 220 28.11 -1.02 6.59
N GLY A 221 28.21 -1.78 5.49
CA GLY A 221 28.52 -3.22 5.48
C GLY A 221 27.43 -4.16 4.93
N GLY A 222 26.24 -3.68 4.53
CA GLY A 222 25.13 -4.50 4.04
C GLY A 222 24.87 -4.43 2.53
N ARG A 223 24.18 -5.43 1.96
CA ARG A 223 23.60 -5.34 0.60
C ARG A 223 22.59 -4.18 0.58
N ARG A 224 22.63 -3.34 -0.47
CA ARG A 224 21.67 -2.23 -0.62
C ARG A 224 20.27 -2.75 -0.97
N PRO A 225 19.20 -2.31 -0.29
CA PRO A 225 17.85 -2.50 -0.80
C PRO A 225 17.70 -1.67 -2.09
N GLN A 226 17.07 -2.23 -3.13
CA GLN A 226 16.87 -1.56 -4.42
C GLN A 226 15.52 -0.85 -4.41
N ILE A 227 15.36 0.13 -3.51
CA ILE A 227 14.10 0.85 -3.35
C ILE A 227 13.86 1.67 -4.62
N MET A 228 13.03 1.12 -5.51
CA MET A 228 12.71 1.80 -6.75
C MET A 228 11.67 2.90 -6.48
N THR A 229 12.14 4.14 -6.37
CA THR A 229 11.26 5.32 -6.36
C THR A 229 10.83 5.67 -7.78
N ALA A 230 9.72 6.40 -7.95
CA ALA A 230 9.20 6.81 -9.26
C ALA A 230 10.21 7.65 -10.08
N GLY A 231 11.24 8.21 -9.45
CA GLY A 231 12.38 8.84 -10.14
C GLY A 231 13.16 7.86 -11.04
N ILE A 232 13.20 6.56 -10.70
CA ILE A 232 13.79 5.53 -11.56
C ILE A 232 12.85 5.15 -12.71
N ALA A 233 11.53 5.22 -12.50
CA ALA A 233 10.55 5.11 -13.60
C ALA A 233 10.63 6.32 -14.55
N GLN A 234 11.02 7.51 -14.07
CA GLN A 234 11.38 8.66 -14.91
C GLN A 234 12.75 8.52 -15.58
N GLN A 235 13.69 7.74 -15.01
CA GLN A 235 14.94 7.40 -15.71
C GLN A 235 14.71 6.51 -16.94
N CYS A 236 13.59 5.78 -17.01
CA CYS A 236 13.16 5.14 -18.26
C CYS A 236 12.76 6.14 -19.35
N ALA A 237 12.25 7.31 -18.97
CA ALA A 237 11.90 8.38 -19.92
C ALA A 237 13.13 9.22 -20.33
N ALA A 238 14.22 9.15 -19.56
CA ALA A 238 15.48 9.88 -19.80
C ALA A 238 16.58 9.03 -20.45
N THR A 239 16.42 7.71 -20.52
CA THR A 239 17.35 6.83 -21.24
C THR A 239 16.88 6.75 -22.68
N ASP A 240 17.77 7.07 -23.61
CA ASP A 240 17.52 6.93 -25.04
C ASP A 240 17.25 5.44 -25.37
N LEU A 241 15.97 5.06 -25.47
CA LEU A 241 15.52 3.68 -25.66
C LEU A 241 15.82 3.13 -27.06
N HIS A 242 16.37 3.97 -27.95
CA HIS A 242 16.77 3.60 -29.31
C HIS A 242 17.85 2.50 -29.34
N ASP A 243 18.70 2.42 -28.31
CA ASP A 243 19.75 1.39 -28.17
C ASP A 243 19.48 0.49 -26.97
N ALA A 244 18.28 -0.11 -26.85
CA ALA A 244 17.99 -1.03 -25.76
C ALA A 244 17.15 -2.25 -26.17
N ILE A 245 17.47 -3.41 -25.57
CA ILE A 245 16.61 -4.59 -25.61
C ILE A 245 15.61 -4.50 -24.47
N ILE A 246 14.33 -4.57 -24.81
CA ILE A 246 13.23 -4.53 -23.85
C ILE A 246 12.68 -5.94 -23.66
N PHE A 247 12.54 -6.36 -22.42
CA PHE A 247 11.91 -7.61 -22.02
C PHE A 247 10.61 -7.35 -21.28
N SER A 248 9.55 -8.04 -21.68
CA SER A 248 8.24 -7.98 -21.02
C SER A 248 7.68 -9.38 -20.82
N GLY A 249 6.82 -9.59 -19.83
CA GLY A 249 6.24 -10.90 -19.59
C GLY A 249 5.83 -11.17 -18.16
N GLU A 250 5.72 -12.45 -17.81
CA GLU A 250 5.30 -12.90 -16.50
C GLU A 250 6.37 -12.56 -15.43
N PRO A 251 5.98 -12.07 -14.23
CA PRO A 251 6.93 -11.64 -13.21
C PRO A 251 7.95 -12.71 -12.80
N ALA A 252 7.52 -13.98 -12.69
CA ALA A 252 8.40 -15.09 -12.35
C ALA A 252 9.44 -15.40 -13.45
N ALA A 253 9.04 -15.21 -14.71
CA ALA A 253 9.92 -15.42 -15.87
C ALA A 253 10.92 -14.25 -16.01
N LEU A 254 10.47 -13.02 -15.78
CA LEU A 254 11.34 -11.83 -15.73
C LEU A 254 12.33 -11.89 -14.56
N GLN A 255 11.92 -12.43 -13.40
CA GLN A 255 12.85 -12.68 -12.29
C GLN A 255 13.93 -13.69 -12.68
N THR A 256 13.54 -14.79 -13.32
CA THR A 256 14.50 -15.80 -13.81
C THR A 256 15.48 -15.20 -14.82
N LEU A 257 14.99 -14.32 -15.69
CA LEU A 257 15.81 -13.58 -16.64
C LEU A 257 16.83 -12.69 -15.93
N ARG A 258 16.39 -11.92 -14.93
CA ARG A 258 17.24 -11.06 -14.09
C ARG A 258 18.37 -11.85 -13.41
N ASP A 259 18.05 -13.00 -12.84
CA ASP A 259 19.03 -13.86 -12.17
C ASP A 259 20.10 -14.38 -13.15
N ARG A 260 19.69 -14.69 -14.40
CA ARG A 260 20.61 -15.17 -15.45
C ARG A 260 21.52 -14.05 -15.96
N PHE A 261 21.00 -12.84 -16.14
CA PHE A 261 21.83 -11.67 -16.49
C PHE A 261 22.85 -11.35 -15.38
N GLN A 262 22.44 -11.41 -14.12
CA GLN A 262 23.34 -11.20 -12.98
C GLN A 262 24.46 -12.24 -12.91
N LYS A 263 24.17 -13.52 -13.22
CA LYS A 263 25.21 -14.57 -13.33
C LYS A 263 26.26 -14.24 -14.40
N ALA A 264 25.84 -13.56 -15.47
CA ALA A 264 26.71 -13.06 -16.53
C ALA A 264 27.39 -11.71 -16.19
N LYS A 265 27.22 -11.20 -14.96
CA LYS A 265 27.68 -9.88 -14.50
C LYS A 265 27.09 -8.71 -15.30
N LEU A 266 25.91 -8.92 -15.90
CA LEU A 266 25.15 -7.90 -16.59
C LEU A 266 23.94 -7.52 -15.75
N SER A 267 23.55 -6.24 -15.81
CA SER A 267 22.43 -5.71 -15.05
C SER A 267 21.30 -5.35 -16.00
N LEU A 268 20.11 -5.86 -15.70
CA LEU A 268 18.87 -5.39 -16.33
C LEU A 268 18.30 -4.25 -15.52
N MET A 269 17.96 -3.15 -16.19
CA MET A 269 17.30 -2.01 -15.58
C MET A 269 15.79 -2.26 -15.52
N PRO A 270 15.16 -2.25 -14.34
CA PRO A 270 13.72 -2.43 -14.26
C PRO A 270 13.01 -1.17 -14.75
N CYS A 271 11.97 -1.35 -15.55
CA CYS A 271 11.17 -0.28 -16.13
C CYS A 271 9.68 -0.60 -16.07
N GLY A 272 9.04 -0.28 -14.94
CA GLY A 272 7.68 -0.72 -14.66
C GLY A 272 7.59 -2.26 -14.66
N SER A 273 6.74 -2.81 -15.53
CA SER A 273 6.58 -4.25 -15.74
C SER A 273 7.60 -4.86 -16.71
N MET A 274 8.55 -4.06 -17.21
CA MET A 274 9.55 -4.46 -18.19
C MET A 274 10.95 -4.48 -17.58
N LEU A 275 11.86 -5.18 -18.23
CA LEU A 275 13.30 -5.11 -17.98
C LEU A 275 13.98 -4.56 -19.22
N VAL A 276 14.94 -3.67 -19.05
CA VAL A 276 15.64 -2.99 -20.14
C VAL A 276 17.12 -3.34 -20.06
N PHE A 277 17.70 -3.72 -21.19
CA PHE A 277 19.12 -3.96 -21.35
C PHE A 277 19.70 -2.96 -22.35
N PRO A 278 20.50 -1.98 -21.91
CA PRO A 278 21.08 -0.98 -22.80
C PRO A 278 22.18 -1.62 -23.67
N ILE A 279 22.12 -1.37 -24.98
CA ILE A 279 23.07 -1.81 -26.01
C ILE A 279 24.15 -0.71 -26.25
N GLY A 280 24.01 0.47 -25.66
CA GLY A 280 24.95 1.58 -25.81
C GLY A 280 26.22 1.51 -24.92
N GLY A 281 27.35 2.00 -25.45
CA GLY A 281 28.52 2.48 -24.70
C GLY A 281 29.27 1.49 -23.80
N GLY A 282 29.91 0.45 -24.37
CA GLY A 282 30.92 -0.37 -23.67
C GLY A 282 30.39 -1.61 -22.93
N VAL A 283 29.12 -1.96 -23.11
CA VAL A 283 28.53 -3.21 -22.63
C VAL A 283 28.74 -4.30 -23.69
N ASP A 284 29.40 -5.40 -23.33
CA ASP A 284 29.54 -6.58 -24.20
C ASP A 284 28.35 -7.53 -23.98
N PRO A 285 27.46 -7.73 -24.98
CA PRO A 285 26.33 -8.65 -24.87
C PRO A 285 26.72 -10.12 -25.05
N THR A 286 27.97 -10.42 -25.44
CA THR A 286 28.46 -11.79 -25.71
C THR A 286 28.11 -12.80 -24.60
N PRO A 287 28.22 -12.48 -23.31
CA PRO A 287 27.90 -13.41 -22.21
C PRO A 287 26.43 -13.84 -22.13
N VAL A 288 25.51 -13.13 -22.80
CA VAL A 288 24.07 -13.41 -22.78
C VAL A 288 23.50 -13.72 -24.16
N LEU A 289 24.32 -13.84 -25.22
CA LEU A 289 23.82 -14.12 -26.57
C LEU A 289 23.03 -15.43 -26.67
N ASP A 290 23.48 -16.48 -25.98
CA ASP A 290 22.75 -17.76 -25.94
C ASP A 290 21.37 -17.59 -25.29
N LEU A 291 21.30 -16.76 -24.24
CA LEU A 291 20.06 -16.45 -23.54
C LEU A 291 19.10 -15.62 -24.39
N LEU A 292 19.61 -14.60 -25.09
CA LEU A 292 18.84 -13.80 -26.04
C LEU A 292 18.30 -14.67 -27.19
N THR A 293 19.09 -15.67 -27.63
CA THR A 293 18.71 -16.65 -28.65
C THR A 293 17.66 -17.65 -28.13
N GLU A 294 17.69 -18.01 -26.85
CA GLU A 294 16.63 -18.83 -26.23
C GLU A 294 15.29 -18.07 -26.19
N ILE A 295 15.32 -16.78 -25.87
CA ILE A 295 14.12 -15.94 -25.77
C ILE A 295 13.54 -15.68 -27.16
N SER A 296 14.36 -15.31 -28.15
CA SER A 296 13.90 -15.09 -29.53
C SER A 296 13.34 -16.36 -30.18
N ALA A 297 13.89 -17.53 -29.84
CA ALA A 297 13.37 -18.82 -30.27
C ALA A 297 12.11 -19.28 -29.50
N GLY A 298 11.59 -18.48 -28.56
CA GLY A 298 10.42 -18.83 -27.75
C GLY A 298 10.63 -19.99 -26.76
N ARG A 299 11.89 -20.34 -26.47
CA ARG A 299 12.24 -21.44 -25.56
C ARG A 299 12.11 -21.04 -24.09
N MET A 300 12.12 -19.74 -23.80
CA MET A 300 11.78 -19.21 -22.48
C MET A 300 10.30 -18.82 -22.43
N LYS A 301 9.50 -19.65 -21.75
CA LYS A 301 8.06 -19.37 -21.57
C LYS A 301 7.86 -18.13 -20.69
N GLY A 302 6.92 -17.28 -21.08
CA GLY A 302 6.52 -16.12 -20.29
C GLY A 302 7.43 -14.90 -20.44
N VAL A 303 8.41 -14.89 -21.35
CA VAL A 303 9.23 -13.70 -21.67
C VAL A 303 9.10 -13.38 -23.16
N ARG A 304 8.90 -12.10 -23.47
CA ARG A 304 8.95 -11.51 -24.80
C ARG A 304 10.09 -10.49 -24.86
N MET A 305 10.72 -10.39 -26.02
CA MET A 305 11.85 -9.50 -26.27
C MET A 305 11.52 -8.62 -27.47
N GLY A 306 11.78 -7.32 -27.35
CA GLY A 306 11.59 -6.32 -28.42
C GLY A 306 12.74 -5.31 -28.43
N LEU A 307 12.87 -4.59 -29.55
CA LEU A 307 13.74 -3.42 -29.66
C LEU A 307 12.88 -2.16 -29.54
N GLY A 308 13.41 -1.11 -28.91
CA GLY A 308 12.71 0.16 -28.77
C GLY A 308 12.74 0.97 -30.07
N ASP A 309 11.69 0.88 -30.89
CA ASP A 309 11.46 1.78 -32.03
C ASP A 309 10.24 2.67 -31.80
N ASP A 310 10.31 3.91 -32.28
CA ASP A 310 9.25 4.92 -32.16
C ASP A 310 7.96 4.52 -32.88
N GLY A 311 6.86 4.48 -32.12
CA GLY A 311 5.51 4.68 -32.64
C GLY A 311 4.71 3.42 -32.94
N ASP A 312 3.87 3.02 -31.98
CA ASP A 312 2.52 2.56 -32.33
C ASP A 312 1.52 2.93 -31.22
N ALA A 313 1.03 4.16 -31.32
CA ALA A 313 -0.31 4.52 -30.92
C ALA A 313 -1.21 4.51 -32.16
N SER A 314 -1.76 3.35 -32.54
CA SER A 314 -2.96 3.15 -33.38
C SER A 314 -3.15 1.64 -33.59
N ALA A 315 -4.30 0.98 -33.66
CA ALA A 315 -5.69 1.36 -33.89
C ALA A 315 -6.56 0.17 -33.40
N ALA A 316 -7.55 0.36 -32.53
CA ALA A 316 -8.96 0.46 -32.93
C ALA A 316 -9.27 -0.10 -34.33
N SER A 317 -9.82 -1.32 -34.41
CA SER A 317 -10.44 -1.83 -35.64
C SER A 317 -11.69 -1.00 -36.00
N PRO A 318 -11.83 -0.49 -37.23
CA PRO A 318 -13.11 0.02 -37.73
C PRO A 318 -13.91 -1.09 -38.44
N PRO A 319 -15.25 -1.00 -38.47
CA PRO A 319 -16.09 -1.89 -39.27
C PRO A 319 -16.09 -1.44 -40.74
N GLY A 320 -15.58 -2.29 -41.64
CA GLY A 320 -15.62 -2.09 -43.09
C GLY A 320 -16.92 -2.65 -43.70
N ALA A 321 -17.74 -1.76 -44.25
CA ALA A 321 -18.88 -2.07 -45.09
C ALA A 321 -18.49 -2.15 -46.57
N GLY A 322 -19.20 -2.99 -47.34
CA GLY A 322 -19.46 -2.78 -48.76
C GLY A 322 -18.59 -3.56 -49.75
N VAL A 323 -19.05 -4.75 -50.14
CA VAL A 323 -18.65 -5.40 -51.40
C VAL A 323 -19.63 -4.94 -52.50
N PRO A 324 -19.15 -4.35 -53.61
CA PRO A 324 -19.97 -4.13 -54.79
C PRO A 324 -19.91 -5.37 -55.70
N THR A 325 -21.07 -5.96 -56.00
CA THR A 325 -21.25 -6.92 -57.10
C THR A 325 -21.37 -6.18 -58.44
N PRO A 326 -20.68 -6.63 -59.50
CA PRO A 326 -20.94 -6.17 -60.86
C PRO A 326 -22.03 -7.03 -61.54
N ASP A 327 -22.88 -6.38 -62.31
CA ASP A 327 -23.90 -6.97 -63.17
C ASP A 327 -23.33 -7.72 -64.39
N GLY A 328 -23.97 -8.85 -64.70
CA GLY A 328 -24.26 -9.35 -66.05
C GLY A 328 -23.32 -10.40 -66.66
N PRO A 329 -23.80 -11.28 -67.56
CA PRO A 329 -25.12 -11.31 -68.21
C PRO A 329 -26.11 -12.38 -67.68
#